data_AF-A0A804NCQ4-F1
#
_entry.id   AF-A0A804NCQ4-F1
#
_cell.length_a   1.000
_cell.length_b   1.000
_cell.length_c   1.000
_cell.angle_alpha   90.00
_cell.angle_beta   90.00
_cell.angle_gamma   90.00
#
_symmetry.space_group_name_H-M   'P 1'
#
loop_
_entity.id
_entity.type
_entity.pdbx_description
1 polymer ?
#
loop_
_entity_poly.entity_id
_entity_poly.type
_entity_poly.pdbx_seq_one_letter_code
_entity_poly.pdbx_strand_id
1 'polypeptide(L)'
;MKRCEVILGQFLADENDLGEHPLPSVRVEETICVLQELARLIIDIDAANTLNIPPYLKQALGENKSHGRAHLLSLLPTFSELVVSREARVRELVQVLLRLISSELGLHQLT
;
A
#
# COMPACT_ATOMS: atom_id res chain seq x y z
N MET A 1 -9.98 4.57 2.70
CA MET A 1 -8.51 4.50 2.80
C MET A 1 -7.95 4.89 4.17
N LYS A 2 -8.42 5.96 4.82
CA LYS A 2 -7.94 6.38 6.16
C LYS A 2 -7.79 5.25 7.19
N ARG A 3 -8.72 4.29 7.25
CA ARG A 3 -8.63 3.17 8.19
C ARG A 3 -7.43 2.25 7.91
N CYS A 4 -7.11 1.98 6.65
CA CYS A 4 -5.94 1.18 6.28
C CYS A 4 -4.65 1.91 6.66
N GLU A 5 -4.58 3.21 6.38
CA GLU A 5 -3.46 4.07 6.78
C GLU A 5 -3.23 4.05 8.28
N VAL A 6 -4.30 4.16 9.09
CA VAL A 6 -4.21 4.08 10.56
C VAL A 6 -3.71 2.72 11.03
N ILE A 7 -4.22 1.61 10.47
CA ILE A 7 -3.77 0.25 10.88
C ILE A 7 -2.30 0.06 10.55
N LEU A 8 -1.88 0.42 9.34
CA LEU A 8 -0.50 0.27 8.90
C LEU A 8 0.46 1.22 9.65
N GLY A 9 0.02 2.44 9.91
CA GLY A 9 0.76 3.42 10.71
C GLY A 9 0.93 2.97 12.17
N GLN A 10 -0.10 2.38 12.77
CA GLN A 10 0.00 1.81 14.12
C GLN A 10 0.99 0.64 14.15
N PHE A 11 0.96 -0.23 13.13
CA PHE A 11 1.93 -1.32 13.03
C PHE A 11 3.37 -0.80 12.96
N LEU A 12 3.64 0.22 12.15
CA LEU A 12 4.96 0.87 12.08
C LEU A 12 5.38 1.48 13.42
N ALA A 13 4.45 2.16 14.11
CA ALA A 13 4.72 2.73 15.43
C ALA A 13 5.08 1.64 16.45
N ASP A 14 4.24 0.58 16.52
CA ASP A 14 4.47 -0.56 17.41
C ASP A 14 5.82 -1.25 17.10
N GLU A 15 6.17 -1.38 15.82
CA GLU A 15 7.43 -1.97 15.38
C GLU A 15 8.65 -1.16 15.84
N ASN A 16 8.59 0.16 15.62
CA ASN A 16 9.66 1.08 16.02
C ASN A 16 9.82 1.17 17.54
N ASP A 17 8.71 1.20 18.28
CA ASP A 17 8.73 1.31 19.75
C ASP A 17 9.26 0.04 20.43
N LEU A 18 9.03 -1.14 19.83
CA LEU A 18 9.51 -2.41 20.37
C LEU A 18 10.99 -2.70 20.07
N GLY A 19 11.61 -1.99 19.13
CA GLY A 19 13.01 -2.21 18.72
C GLY A 19 13.24 -3.63 18.20
N GLU A 20 13.92 -4.47 18.99
CA GLU A 20 14.21 -5.88 18.64
C GLU A 20 13.20 -6.87 19.26
N HIS A 21 12.29 -6.42 20.13
CA HIS A 21 11.30 -7.30 20.75
C HIS A 21 10.22 -7.72 19.76
N PRO A 22 9.81 -8.99 19.70
CA PRO A 22 8.83 -9.46 18.72
C PRO A 22 7.48 -8.72 18.84
N LEU A 23 6.83 -8.47 17.71
CA LEU A 23 5.46 -7.96 17.69
C LEU A 23 4.48 -9.03 18.16
N PRO A 24 3.35 -8.65 18.79
CA PRO A 24 2.25 -9.57 19.03
C PRO A 24 1.80 -10.22 17.71
N SER A 25 1.68 -11.54 17.66
CA SER A 25 1.33 -12.26 16.41
C SER A 25 0.06 -11.73 15.76
N VAL A 26 -0.94 -11.39 16.57
CA VAL A 26 -2.21 -10.79 16.13
C VAL A 26 -1.97 -9.50 15.32
N ARG A 27 -1.02 -8.66 15.72
CA ARG A 27 -0.69 -7.43 14.96
C ARG A 27 -0.10 -7.74 13.60
N VAL A 28 0.80 -8.72 13.55
CA VAL A 28 1.42 -9.16 12.29
C VAL A 28 0.36 -9.75 11.35
N GLU A 29 -0.54 -10.59 11.88
CA GLU A 29 -1.65 -11.19 11.14
C GLU A 29 -2.64 -10.14 10.61
N GLU A 30 -3.01 -9.15 11.42
CA GLU A 30 -3.86 -8.02 11.01
C GLU A 30 -3.24 -7.25 9.85
N THR A 31 -1.95 -6.90 9.95
CA THR A 31 -1.21 -6.18 8.90
C THR A 31 -1.13 -7.01 7.62
N ILE A 32 -0.79 -8.30 7.72
CA ILE A 32 -0.75 -9.21 6.57
C ILE A 32 -2.11 -9.27 5.87
N CYS A 33 -3.19 -9.42 6.64
CA CYS A 33 -4.55 -9.47 6.11
C CYS A 33 -4.89 -8.18 5.35
N VAL A 34 -4.61 -7.01 5.95
CA VAL A 34 -4.85 -5.72 5.30
C VAL A 34 -4.06 -5.60 3.98
N LEU A 35 -2.78 -5.95 3.95
CA LEU A 35 -1.97 -5.87 2.74
C LEU A 35 -2.48 -6.81 1.64
N GLN A 36 -2.91 -8.01 2.00
CA GLN A 36 -3.50 -8.98 1.05
C GLN A 36 -4.85 -8.52 0.49
N GLU A 37 -5.70 -7.94 1.32
CA GLU A 37 -6.98 -7.38 0.88
C GLU A 37 -6.77 -6.15 -0.02
N LEU A 38 -5.79 -5.30 0.31
CA LEU A 38 -5.44 -4.13 -0.51
C LEU A 38 -4.98 -4.55 -1.92
N ALA A 39 -4.23 -5.65 -2.05
CA ALA A 39 -3.78 -6.17 -3.33
C ALA A 39 -4.94 -6.67 -4.22
N ARG A 40 -5.99 -7.21 -3.59
CA ARG A 40 -7.17 -7.78 -4.26
C ARG A 40 -8.26 -6.76 -4.53
N LEU A 41 -8.33 -5.69 -3.74
CA LEU A 41 -9.33 -4.65 -3.89
C LEU A 41 -9.19 -3.99 -5.28
N ILE A 42 -10.31 -3.90 -5.98
CA ILE A 42 -10.47 -3.15 -7.20
C ILE A 42 -11.62 -2.17 -6.96
N ILE A 43 -11.39 -0.89 -7.21
CA ILE A 43 -12.40 0.15 -7.07
C ILE A 43 -12.85 0.65 -8.44
N ASP A 44 -14.08 1.15 -8.49
CA ASP A 44 -14.61 1.81 -9.68
C ASP A 44 -13.88 3.14 -9.97
N ILE A 45 -13.90 3.57 -11.22
CA ILE A 45 -13.24 4.80 -11.66
C ILE A 45 -13.77 6.05 -10.95
N ASP A 46 -15.07 6.11 -10.66
CA ASP A 46 -15.66 7.22 -9.93
C ASP A 46 -15.14 7.26 -8.49
N ALA A 47 -15.07 6.09 -7.85
CA ALA A 47 -14.46 5.97 -6.52
C ALA A 47 -12.97 6.36 -6.56
N ALA A 48 -12.22 5.94 -7.58
CA ALA A 48 -10.81 6.29 -7.75
C ALA A 48 -10.61 7.82 -7.89
N ASN A 49 -11.50 8.50 -8.63
CA ASN A 49 -11.44 9.94 -8.82
C ASN A 49 -11.63 10.73 -7.52
N THR A 50 -12.40 10.19 -6.57
CA THR A 50 -12.59 10.80 -5.23
C THR A 50 -11.40 10.65 -4.29
N LEU A 51 -10.42 9.80 -4.62
CA LEU A 51 -9.26 9.59 -3.76
C LEU A 51 -8.38 10.84 -3.68
N ASN A 52 -7.82 11.07 -2.50
CA ASN A 52 -6.83 12.12 -2.27
C ASN A 52 -5.45 11.67 -2.75
N ILE A 53 -5.26 11.67 -4.07
CA ILE A 53 -4.00 11.32 -4.74
C ILE A 53 -3.38 12.63 -5.28
N PRO A 54 -2.05 12.82 -5.13
CA PRO A 54 -1.35 13.96 -5.71
C PRO A 54 -1.68 14.17 -7.21
N PRO A 55 -1.88 15.41 -7.68
CA PRO A 55 -2.31 15.69 -9.05
C PRO A 55 -1.41 15.08 -10.14
N TYR A 56 -0.09 15.09 -9.92
CA TYR A 56 0.86 14.51 -10.88
C TYR A 56 0.68 12.99 -11.04
N LEU A 57 0.32 12.27 -9.97
CA LEU A 57 -0.01 10.85 -10.02
C LEU A 57 -1.37 10.63 -10.68
N LYS A 58 -2.36 11.50 -10.45
CA LYS A 58 -3.66 11.43 -11.15
C LYS A 58 -3.52 11.64 -12.66
N GLN A 59 -2.61 12.50 -13.09
CA GLN A 59 -2.31 12.70 -14.51
C GLN A 59 -1.66 11.43 -15.11
N ALA A 60 -0.65 10.88 -14.44
CA ALA A 60 0.00 9.64 -14.86
C ALA A 60 -0.95 8.44 -14.86
N LEU A 61 -1.95 8.46 -13.97
CA LEU A 61 -3.08 7.56 -14.05
C LEU A 61 -3.80 7.82 -15.37
N GLY A 62 -4.51 8.94 -15.58
CA GLY A 62 -5.50 9.12 -16.68
C GLY A 62 -5.08 8.75 -18.12
N GLU A 63 -3.79 8.53 -18.39
CA GLU A 63 -3.28 7.89 -19.60
C GLU A 63 -3.63 6.38 -19.72
N ASN A 64 -3.84 5.65 -18.62
CA ASN A 64 -4.27 4.25 -18.63
C ASN A 64 -5.80 4.13 -18.46
N LYS A 65 -6.44 3.23 -19.21
CA LYS A 65 -7.91 3.12 -19.24
C LYS A 65 -8.53 2.46 -17.99
N SER A 66 -7.72 1.88 -17.11
CA SER A 66 -8.20 1.20 -15.90
C SER A 66 -7.31 1.52 -14.72
N HIS A 67 -7.88 2.21 -13.72
CA HIS A 67 -7.20 2.52 -12.45
C HIS A 67 -7.85 1.85 -11.27
N GLY A 68 -8.18 0.57 -11.46
CA GLY A 68 -8.84 -0.23 -10.46
C GLY A 68 -8.06 -0.28 -9.14
N ARG A 69 -6.73 -0.07 -9.19
CA ARG A 69 -5.86 -0.06 -8.01
C ARG A 69 -5.35 1.32 -7.61
N ALA A 70 -6.00 2.40 -8.03
CA ALA A 70 -5.62 3.77 -7.64
C ALA A 70 -5.57 3.98 -6.12
N HIS A 71 -6.34 3.22 -5.33
CA HIS A 71 -6.30 3.27 -3.87
C HIS A 71 -4.91 2.97 -3.29
N LEU A 72 -4.10 2.16 -3.97
CA LEU A 72 -2.75 1.85 -3.52
C LEU A 72 -1.85 3.10 -3.52
N LEU A 73 -2.04 4.03 -4.47
CA LEU A 73 -1.27 5.27 -4.53
C LEU A 73 -1.53 6.17 -3.33
N SER A 74 -2.75 6.13 -2.75
CA SER A 74 -3.07 6.89 -1.54
C SER A 74 -2.34 6.40 -0.29
N LEU A 75 -1.79 5.18 -0.32
CA LEU A 75 -1.02 4.56 0.76
C LEU A 75 0.48 4.47 0.45
N LEU A 76 0.93 5.02 -0.69
CA LEU A 76 2.31 4.93 -1.12
C LEU A 76 3.31 5.40 -0.05
N PRO A 77 3.11 6.53 0.67
CA PRO A 77 4.03 6.94 1.73
C PRO A 77 4.19 5.85 2.81
N THR A 78 3.08 5.29 3.30
CA THR A 78 3.09 4.22 4.31
C THR A 78 3.75 2.95 3.78
N PHE A 79 3.53 2.58 2.52
CA PHE A 79 4.20 1.45 1.91
C PHE A 79 5.71 1.66 1.81
N SER A 80 6.17 2.88 1.50
CA SER A 80 7.58 3.22 1.46
C SER A 80 8.27 3.09 2.81
N GLU A 81 7.57 3.31 3.91
CA GLU A 81 8.10 3.05 5.26
C GLU A 81 8.12 1.56 5.59
N LEU A 82 7.08 0.82 5.21
CA LEU A 82 7.00 -0.63 5.47
C LEU A 82 8.01 -1.48 4.69
N VAL A 83 8.72 -0.94 3.69
CA VAL A 83 9.75 -1.71 2.96
C VAL A 83 10.89 -2.19 3.87
N VAL A 84 11.14 -1.49 4.99
CA VAL A 84 12.16 -1.84 5.97
C VAL A 84 11.62 -2.59 7.20
N SER A 85 10.33 -2.97 7.19
CA SER A 85 9.70 -3.76 8.25
C SER A 85 10.54 -4.98 8.61
N ARG A 86 10.71 -5.32 9.88
CA ARG A 86 11.48 -6.53 10.27
C ARG A 86 10.71 -7.82 9.99
N GLU A 87 9.38 -7.72 9.93
CA GLU A 87 8.51 -8.83 9.51
C GLU A 87 8.66 -9.16 8.02
N ALA A 88 9.27 -10.30 7.71
CA ALA A 88 9.59 -10.69 6.33
C ALA A 88 8.35 -10.76 5.43
N ARG A 89 7.25 -11.31 5.95
CA ARG A 89 6.01 -11.46 5.20
C ARG A 89 5.36 -10.12 4.87
N VAL A 90 5.50 -9.14 5.76
CA VAL A 90 5.04 -7.76 5.53
C VAL A 90 5.84 -7.14 4.39
N ARG A 91 7.18 -7.25 4.41
CA ARG A 91 8.03 -6.75 3.32
C ARG A 91 7.68 -7.37 1.97
N GLU A 92 7.47 -8.69 1.91
CA GLU A 92 7.07 -9.39 0.69
C GLU A 92 5.77 -8.84 0.10
N LEU A 93 4.76 -8.64 0.95
CA LEU A 93 3.46 -8.10 0.51
C LEU A 93 3.56 -6.64 0.07
N VAL A 94 4.34 -5.82 0.79
CA VAL A 94 4.60 -4.43 0.39
C VAL A 94 5.26 -4.38 -0.99
N GLN A 95 6.23 -5.25 -1.27
CA GLN A 95 6.84 -5.33 -2.60
C GLN A 95 5.81 -5.70 -3.68
N VAL A 96 4.87 -6.60 -3.39
CA VAL A 96 3.77 -6.91 -4.32
C VAL A 96 2.93 -5.66 -4.58
N LEU A 97 2.55 -4.91 -3.55
CA LEU A 97 1.77 -3.68 -3.69
C LEU A 97 2.51 -2.60 -4.50
N LEU A 98 3.82 -2.43 -4.28
CA LEU A 98 4.64 -1.50 -5.05
C LEU A 98 4.74 -1.89 -6.53
N ARG A 99 4.80 -3.20 -6.85
CA ARG A 99 4.73 -3.68 -8.24
C ARG A 99 3.36 -3.42 -8.88
N LEU A 100 2.28 -3.56 -8.11
CA LEU A 100 0.94 -3.21 -8.58
C LEU A 100 0.82 -1.70 -8.86
N ILE A 101 1.40 -0.85 -8.01
CA ILE A 101 1.49 0.60 -8.24
C ILE A 101 2.27 0.90 -9.51
N SER A 102 3.44 0.28 -9.70
CA SER A 102 4.25 0.44 -10.91
C SER A 102 3.45 0.06 -12.17
N SER A 103 2.68 -1.02 -12.09
CA SER A 103 1.81 -1.47 -13.19
C SER A 103 0.69 -0.47 -13.49
N GLU A 104 0.05 0.09 -12.45
CA GLU A 104 -0.97 1.14 -12.59
C GLU A 104 -0.45 2.45 -13.18
N LEU A 105 0.82 2.77 -12.90
CA LEU A 105 1.49 3.95 -13.45
C LEU A 105 2.13 3.70 -14.82
N GLY A 106 1.93 2.52 -15.44
CA GLY A 106 2.55 2.18 -16.73
C GLY A 106 4.07 2.01 -16.69
N LEU A 107 4.68 1.92 -15.51
CA LEU A 107 6.13 1.85 -15.32
C LEU A 107 6.73 0.44 -15.55
N HIS A 108 5.89 -0.54 -15.86
CA HIS A 108 6.32 -1.91 -16.15
C HIS A 108 7.26 -2.00 -17.38
N GLN A 109 7.33 -0.97 -18.21
CA GLN A 109 8.26 -0.91 -19.36
C GLN A 109 9.68 -0.42 -18.99
N LEU A 110 9.94 -0.04 -17.73
CA LEU A 110 11.23 0.55 -17.33
C LEU A 110 12.21 -0.43 -16.66
N THR A 111 11.82 -1.69 -16.46
CA THR A 111 12.67 -2.77 -15.91
C THR A 111 12.88 -3.85 -16.94
#